data_AF-A0A3C0C8U3-F1
#
_entry.id   AF-A0A3C0C8U3-F1
#
_cell.length_a   1.000
_cell.length_b   1.000
_cell.length_c   1.000
_cell.angle_alpha   90.00
_cell.angle_beta   90.00
_cell.angle_gamma   90.00
#
_symmetry.space_group_name_H-M   'P 1'
#
loop_
_entity.id
_entity.type
_entity.pdbx_description
1 polymer ?
#
loop_
_entity_poly.entity_id
_entity_poly.type
_entity_poly.pdbx_seq_one_letter_code
_entity_poly.pdbx_strand_id
1 'polypeptide(L)'
;SDNVREVLKYVPLDRMMVETDCPYLAPVPVRGRENEPAIVRYTLNFISDFMGVTQSQLASITTQNFEDLYQVKLQDPQAIDVRPDLTKIEKIAADLAE
;
A
#
# COMPACT_ATOMS: atom_id res chain seq x y z
N SER A 1 0.03 5.96 23.02
CA SER A 1 -0.34 5.04 21.93
C SER A 1 0.83 4.15 21.49
N ASP A 2 2.03 4.29 22.04
CA ASP A 2 3.20 3.47 21.65
C ASP A 2 3.03 1.96 21.90
N ASN A 3 2.15 1.59 22.84
CA ASN A 3 1.83 0.20 23.15
C ASN A 3 1.41 -0.61 21.89
N VAL A 4 0.63 -0.02 20.98
CA VAL A 4 0.18 -0.72 19.76
C VAL A 4 1.32 -0.92 18.76
N ARG A 5 2.29 0.00 18.68
CA ARG A 5 3.44 -0.12 17.76
C ARG A 5 4.42 -1.18 18.23
N GLU A 6 4.61 -1.29 19.53
CA GLU A 6 5.49 -2.30 20.13
C GLU A 6 5.03 -3.74 19.81
N VAL A 7 3.74 -3.95 19.56
CA VAL A 7 3.18 -5.24 19.09
C VAL A 7 3.87 -5.72 17.81
N LEU A 8 4.32 -4.81 16.94
CA LEU A 8 5.04 -5.17 15.71
C LEU A 8 6.25 -6.07 16.00
N LYS A 9 6.93 -5.90 17.13
CA LYS A 9 8.10 -6.74 17.51
C LYS A 9 7.77 -8.22 17.73
N TYR A 10 6.49 -8.54 17.95
CA TYR A 10 6.03 -9.87 18.30
C TYR A 10 5.27 -10.57 17.17
N VAL A 11 4.84 -9.83 16.14
CA VAL A 11 4.09 -10.39 15.01
C VAL A 11 5.08 -10.98 13.99
N PRO A 12 5.04 -12.30 13.73
CA PRO A 12 5.85 -12.90 12.67
C PRO A 12 5.53 -12.28 11.30
N LEU A 13 6.55 -12.03 10.49
CA LEU A 13 6.36 -11.41 9.18
C LEU A 13 5.46 -12.25 8.25
N ASP A 14 5.52 -13.58 8.33
CA ASP A 14 4.69 -14.54 7.58
C ASP A 14 3.24 -14.64 8.07
N ARG A 15 2.86 -13.83 9.07
CA ARG A 15 1.49 -13.70 9.60
C ARG A 15 0.97 -12.26 9.56
N MET A 16 1.74 -11.34 9.00
CA MET A 16 1.40 -9.92 8.95
C MET A 16 0.56 -9.58 7.72
N MET A 17 -0.42 -8.68 7.91
CA MET A 17 -1.14 -8.01 6.82
C MET A 17 -1.15 -6.49 7.11
N VAL A 18 -1.42 -5.69 6.08
CA VAL A 18 -1.60 -4.24 6.20
C VAL A 18 -2.93 -3.82 5.60
N GLU A 19 -3.59 -2.85 6.23
CA GLU A 19 -4.87 -2.32 5.78
C GLU A 19 -4.99 -0.81 6.09
N THR A 20 -6.03 -0.20 5.56
CA THR A 20 -6.40 1.20 5.82
C THR A 20 -7.56 1.33 6.79
N ASP A 21 -8.47 0.36 6.81
CA ASP A 21 -9.80 0.50 7.44
C ASP A 21 -10.54 1.76 6.94
N CYS A 22 -10.40 2.07 5.64
CA CYS A 22 -11.07 3.22 5.04
C CYS A 22 -12.60 3.09 5.17
N PRO A 23 -13.31 4.18 5.50
CA PRO A 23 -12.89 5.59 5.44
C PRO A 23 -12.15 6.13 6.70
N TYR A 24 -11.86 5.28 7.69
CA TYR A 24 -11.35 5.68 9.00
C TYR A 24 -9.81 5.66 9.09
N LEU A 25 -9.28 6.21 10.19
CA LEU A 25 -7.89 6.01 10.63
C LEU A 25 -6.78 6.43 9.64
N ALA A 26 -6.96 7.52 8.89
CA ALA A 26 -5.93 8.02 7.98
C ALA A 26 -4.54 8.14 8.67
N PRO A 27 -3.49 7.48 8.13
CA PRO A 27 -2.16 7.48 8.71
C PRO A 27 -1.46 8.83 8.56
N VAL A 28 -0.38 9.04 9.33
CA VAL A 28 0.54 10.17 9.09
C VAL A 28 1.23 9.93 7.74
N PRO A 29 1.39 10.94 6.87
CA PRO A 29 1.21 12.39 7.10
C PRO A 29 -0.17 12.95 6.77
N VAL A 30 -1.12 12.14 6.30
CA VAL A 30 -2.45 12.58 5.84
C VAL A 30 -3.54 12.49 6.91
N ARG A 31 -3.14 12.36 8.17
CA ARG A 31 -4.04 12.25 9.32
C ARG A 31 -5.02 13.44 9.38
N GLY A 32 -6.26 13.15 9.75
CA GLY A 32 -7.34 14.15 9.83
C GLY A 32 -8.11 14.35 8.52
N ARG A 33 -7.76 13.62 7.47
CA ARG A 33 -8.55 13.48 6.23
C ARG A 33 -9.25 12.11 6.22
N GLU A 34 -10.22 11.94 5.31
CA GLU A 34 -10.79 10.62 5.03
C GLU A 34 -9.69 9.68 4.52
N ASN A 35 -9.74 8.41 4.93
CA ASN A 35 -8.78 7.42 4.49
C ASN A 35 -9.27 6.73 3.21
N GLU A 36 -8.34 6.29 2.37
CA GLU A 36 -8.61 5.66 1.08
C GLU A 36 -7.68 4.46 0.89
N PRO A 37 -8.05 3.43 0.10
CA PRO A 37 -7.19 2.27 -0.13
C PRO A 37 -5.77 2.62 -0.61
N ALA A 38 -5.62 3.65 -1.46
CA ALA A 38 -4.33 4.08 -1.98
C ALA A 38 -3.36 4.60 -0.90
N ILE A 39 -3.87 4.97 0.27
CA ILE A 39 -3.11 5.54 1.38
C ILE A 39 -2.43 4.43 2.22
N VAL A 40 -2.75 3.14 2.00
CA VAL A 40 -2.13 1.98 2.69
C VAL A 40 -0.60 2.00 2.65
N ARG A 41 -0.03 2.58 1.58
CA ARG A 41 1.42 2.74 1.41
C ARG A 41 2.10 3.44 2.59
N TYR A 42 1.44 4.40 3.25
CA TYR A 42 2.06 5.09 4.39
C TYR A 42 2.17 4.19 5.62
N THR A 43 1.17 3.33 5.86
CA THR A 43 1.22 2.31 6.91
C THR A 43 2.34 1.30 6.61
N LEU A 44 2.41 0.82 5.36
CA LEU A 44 3.44 -0.12 4.93
C LEU A 44 4.85 0.46 5.08
N ASN A 45 5.06 1.72 4.68
CA ASN A 45 6.36 2.40 4.83
C ASN A 45 6.78 2.52 6.29
N PHE A 46 5.85 2.90 7.17
CA PHE A 46 6.15 2.99 8.60
C PHE A 46 6.58 1.63 9.18
N ILE A 47 5.88 0.56 8.81
CA ILE A 47 6.19 -0.80 9.29
C ILE A 47 7.53 -1.28 8.72
N SER A 48 7.79 -1.05 7.42
CA SER A 48 9.05 -1.48 6.79
C SER A 48 10.26 -0.82 7.46
N ASP A 49 10.17 0.48 7.75
CA ASP A 49 11.22 1.22 8.43
C ASP A 49 11.42 0.72 9.87
N PHE A 50 10.31 0.47 10.59
CA PHE A 50 10.36 -0.07 11.95
C PHE A 50 10.99 -1.47 12.01
N MET A 51 10.71 -2.31 11.02
CA MET A 51 11.17 -3.71 10.96
C MET A 51 12.54 -3.87 10.29
N GLY A 52 13.10 -2.81 9.72
CA GLY A 52 14.39 -2.87 9.02
C GLY A 52 14.36 -3.69 7.73
N VAL A 53 13.22 -3.72 7.03
CA VAL A 53 13.03 -4.39 5.73
C VAL A 53 12.68 -3.38 4.66
N THR A 54 12.87 -3.73 3.38
CA THR A 54 12.44 -2.84 2.29
C THR A 54 10.92 -2.85 2.12
N GLN A 55 10.35 -1.75 1.61
CA GLN A 55 8.92 -1.67 1.27
C GLN A 55 8.50 -2.77 0.29
N SER A 56 9.33 -3.06 -0.71
CA SER A 56 9.07 -4.11 -1.70
C SER A 56 8.99 -5.49 -1.05
N GLN A 57 9.95 -5.82 -0.17
CA GLN A 57 9.93 -7.09 0.57
C GLN A 57 8.69 -7.20 1.46
N LEU A 58 8.36 -6.16 2.23
CA LEU A 58 7.18 -6.20 3.09
C LEU A 58 5.90 -6.34 2.27
N ALA A 59 5.78 -5.62 1.15
CA ALA A 59 4.64 -5.73 0.24
C ALA A 59 4.50 -7.16 -0.31
N SER A 60 5.58 -7.77 -0.79
CA SER A 60 5.57 -9.16 -1.27
C SER A 60 5.17 -10.14 -0.17
N ILE A 61 5.71 -9.99 1.04
CA ILE A 61 5.37 -10.85 2.18
C ILE A 61 3.89 -10.73 2.55
N THR A 62 3.39 -9.49 2.73
CA THR A 62 1.98 -9.29 3.10
C THR A 62 1.03 -9.72 2.00
N THR A 63 1.44 -9.62 0.74
CA THR A 63 0.69 -10.14 -0.42
C THR A 63 0.63 -11.66 -0.37
N GLN A 64 1.75 -12.34 -0.15
CA GLN A 64 1.77 -13.80 -0.03
C GLN A 64 0.93 -14.27 1.16
N ASN A 65 1.02 -13.60 2.30
CA ASN A 65 0.22 -13.94 3.48
C ASN A 65 -1.29 -13.80 3.20
N PHE A 66 -1.69 -12.78 2.45
CA PHE A 66 -3.08 -12.60 2.03
C PHE A 66 -3.53 -13.75 1.10
N GLU A 67 -2.74 -14.07 0.08
CA GLU A 67 -3.01 -15.20 -0.82
C GLU A 67 -3.17 -16.52 -0.06
N ASP A 68 -2.27 -16.77 0.90
CA ASP A 68 -2.25 -17.99 1.70
C ASP A 68 -3.43 -18.03 2.67
N LEU A 69 -3.81 -16.91 3.28
CA LEU A 69 -4.93 -16.86 4.21
C LEU A 69 -6.27 -17.04 3.49
N TYR A 70 -6.46 -16.34 2.36
CA TYR A 70 -7.73 -16.34 1.63
C TYR A 70 -7.79 -17.39 0.53
N GLN A 71 -6.72 -18.17 0.33
CA GLN A 71 -6.63 -19.22 -0.70
C GLN A 71 -6.91 -18.69 -2.11
N VAL A 72 -6.31 -17.53 -2.43
CA VAL A 72 -6.43 -16.87 -3.73
C VAL A 72 -5.06 -16.64 -4.36
N LYS A 73 -5.01 -16.44 -5.67
CA LYS A 73 -3.82 -15.94 -6.37
C LYS A 73 -4.12 -14.59 -6.97
N LEU A 74 -3.38 -13.59 -6.52
CA LEU A 74 -3.46 -12.25 -7.06
C LEU A 74 -2.70 -12.24 -8.39
N GLN A 75 -3.32 -11.62 -9.38
CA GLN A 75 -2.62 -11.36 -10.63
C GLN A 75 -1.58 -10.28 -10.37
N ASP A 76 -0.41 -10.41 -10.98
CA ASP A 76 0.62 -9.38 -10.90
C ASP A 76 0.03 -8.04 -11.39
N PRO A 77 -0.05 -7.01 -10.54
CA PRO A 77 -0.56 -5.70 -10.95
C PRO A 77 0.25 -5.08 -12.09
N GLN A 78 1.53 -5.46 -12.25
CA GLN A 78 2.38 -5.05 -13.37
C GLN A 78 2.11 -5.86 -14.66
N ALA A 79 1.45 -7.02 -14.55
CA ALA A 79 0.99 -7.79 -15.70
C ALA A 79 -0.35 -7.30 -16.25
N ILE A 80 -1.02 -6.36 -15.56
CA ILE A 80 -2.11 -5.60 -16.14
C ILE A 80 -1.46 -4.65 -17.17
N ASP A 81 -1.72 -4.87 -18.46
CA ASP A 81 -1.39 -3.94 -19.54
C ASP A 81 -2.20 -2.65 -19.34
N VAL A 82 -1.78 -1.82 -18.39
CA VAL A 82 -2.28 -0.47 -18.20
C VAL A 82 -1.67 0.35 -19.33
N ARG A 83 -2.22 0.23 -20.54
CA ARG A 83 -1.94 1.20 -21.60
C ARG A 83 -2.44 2.53 -21.07
N PRO A 84 -1.57 3.52 -20.78
CA PRO A 84 -2.05 4.84 -20.46
C PRO A 84 -2.92 5.29 -21.63
N ASP A 85 -4.08 5.87 -21.32
CA ASP A 85 -4.91 6.51 -22.33
C ASP A 85 -4.15 7.72 -22.87
N LEU A 86 -3.35 7.48 -23.92
CA LEU A 86 -2.47 8.47 -24.52
C LEU A 86 -3.26 9.69 -25.00
N THR A 87 -4.56 9.52 -25.30
CA THR A 87 -5.42 10.63 -25.72
C THR A 87 -5.60 11.68 -24.61
N LYS A 88 -5.55 11.28 -23.33
CA LYS A 88 -5.56 12.22 -22.20
C LYS A 88 -4.22 12.94 -22.03
N ILE A 89 -3.10 12.24 -22.28
CA ILE A 89 -1.75 12.81 -22.19
C ILE A 89 -1.52 13.83 -23.32
N GLU A 90 -1.92 13.48 -24.55
CA GLU A 90 -1.81 14.36 -25.72
C GLU A 90 -2.64 15.64 -25.55
N LYS A 91 -3.83 15.53 -24.96
CA LYS A 91 -4.70 16.69 -24.71
C LYS A 91 -4.10 17.66 -23.68
N ILE A 92 -3.53 17.13 -22.60
CA ILE A 92 -2.79 17.95 -21.61
C ILE A 92 -1.56 18.60 -22.24
N ALA A 93 -0.84 17.88 -23.10
CA ALA A 93 0.33 18.42 -23.80
C ALA A 93 -0.05 19.55 -24.78
N ALA A 94 -1.20 19.44 -25.45
CA ALA A 94 -1.74 20.48 -26.32
C ALA A 94 -2.14 21.74 -25.52
N ASP A 95 -2.83 21.56 -24.39
CA ASP A 95 -3.27 22.67 -23.52
C ASP A 95 -2.12 23.42 -22.86
N LEU A 96 -0.92 22.80 -22.73
CA LEU A 96 0.30 23.43 -22.19
C LEU A 96 1.18 24.10 -23.26
N ALA A 97 0.88 23.87 -24.54
CA ALA A 97 1.61 24.44 -25.67
C ALA A 97 1.00 25.76 -26.20
N GLU A 98 -0.15 26.17 -25.65
CA GLU A 98 -0.74 27.52 -25.76
C GLU A 98 -0.33 28.41 -24.56
#